data_AF-A0A959RMW8-F1
#
_entry.id   AF-A0A959RMW8-F1
#
_cell.length_a   1.000
_cell.length_b   1.000
_cell.length_c   1.000
_cell.angle_alpha   90.00
_cell.angle_beta   90.00
_cell.angle_gamma   90.00
#
_symmetry.space_group_name_H-M   'P 1'
#
loop_
_entity.id
_entity.type
_entity.pdbx_description
1 polymer ?
#
loop_
_entity_poly.entity_id
_entity_poly.type
_entity_poly.pdbx_seq_one_letter_code
_entity_poly.pdbx_strand_id
1 'polypeptide(L)'
;MELRRIQVYEFGWLRVGSFYDDIEFKQIHFDLLVQYLTVNPSCPYYSLFHQRIKFKNYVGVIKVRDLLIEVLPKTDHHEETKDVWQRILLQMLNIALSVEAKTTTKANINLKHGNVLETYILHFLRETESIIYEGLVKKYRVNESNKYALTGKLIIHKQITKNLVHAERFWVLHQIYDHDNIYNRILYETLKVITTLKISQDLTNHAKFLTDFFPEC
;
A
#
# COMPACT_ATOMS: atom_id res chain seq x y z
N MET A 1 -20.84 -2.97 -2.60
CA MET A 1 -21.29 -2.16 -1.45
C MET A 1 -20.44 -0.91 -1.45
N GLU A 2 -21.03 0.23 -1.76
CA GLU A 2 -20.32 1.51 -1.90
C GLU A 2 -19.61 1.88 -0.59
N LEU A 3 -18.35 2.31 -0.68
CA LEU A 3 -17.62 2.86 0.47
C LEU A 3 -18.29 4.16 0.91
N ARG A 4 -18.52 4.31 2.21
CA ARG A 4 -18.99 5.58 2.77
C ARG A 4 -17.87 6.61 2.64
N ARG A 5 -18.11 7.67 1.87
CA ARG A 5 -17.12 8.69 1.55
C ARG A 5 -17.50 10.05 2.12
N ILE A 6 -16.60 10.66 2.89
CA ILE A 6 -16.69 12.06 3.29
C ILE A 6 -15.65 12.86 2.52
N GLN A 7 -16.06 13.94 1.86
CA GLN A 7 -15.16 14.86 1.19
C GLN A 7 -15.02 16.17 1.98
N VAL A 8 -13.77 16.51 2.29
CA VAL A 8 -13.38 17.72 3.02
C VAL A 8 -12.22 18.39 2.31
N TYR A 9 -11.97 19.65 2.61
CA TYR A 9 -10.78 20.35 2.13
C TYR A 9 -9.64 20.24 3.14
N GLU A 10 -8.39 20.41 2.68
CA GLU A 10 -7.24 20.58 3.57
C GLU A 10 -7.50 21.71 4.58
N PHE A 11 -6.86 21.66 5.75
CA PHE A 11 -7.21 22.49 6.92
C PHE A 11 -8.68 22.47 7.38
N GLY A 12 -9.53 21.66 6.77
CA GLY A 12 -10.92 21.43 7.17
C GLY A 12 -11.03 20.65 8.47
N TRP A 13 -12.27 20.45 8.91
CA TRP A 13 -12.57 19.82 10.19
C TRP A 13 -13.56 18.68 10.01
N LEU A 14 -13.38 17.61 10.80
CA LEU A 14 -14.42 16.62 11.05
C LEU A 14 -14.73 16.60 12.54
N ARG A 15 -16.00 16.79 12.89
CA ARG A 15 -16.50 16.77 14.25
C ARG A 15 -17.39 15.54 14.47
N VAL A 16 -17.21 14.88 15.60
CA VAL A 16 -18.02 13.70 15.95
C VAL A 16 -19.50 14.09 16.02
N GLY A 17 -20.36 13.24 15.45
CA GLY A 17 -21.82 13.43 15.40
C GLY A 17 -22.29 14.43 14.35
N SER A 18 -21.39 15.00 13.55
CA SER A 18 -21.74 15.87 12.42
C SER A 18 -21.86 15.05 11.12
N PHE A 19 -22.74 15.49 10.22
CA PHE A 19 -22.95 14.88 8.92
C PHE A 19 -22.18 15.63 7.82
N TYR A 20 -21.53 14.87 6.95
CA TYR A 20 -20.79 15.35 5.80
C TYR A 20 -21.14 14.45 4.60
N ASP A 21 -21.65 15.03 3.52
CA ASP A 21 -22.09 14.27 2.33
C ASP A 21 -23.04 13.10 2.73
N ASP A 22 -24.03 13.42 3.56
CA ASP A 22 -25.01 12.48 4.15
C ASP A 22 -24.44 11.35 5.03
N ILE A 23 -23.16 11.43 5.38
CA ILE A 23 -22.48 10.44 6.22
C ILE A 23 -22.08 11.07 7.55
N GLU A 24 -22.49 10.41 8.63
CA GLU A 24 -22.10 10.78 9.99
C GLU A 24 -20.65 10.40 10.29
N PHE A 25 -19.86 11.35 10.80
CA PHE A 25 -18.55 11.05 11.39
C PHE A 25 -18.72 10.56 12.83
N LYS A 26 -18.52 9.26 13.05
CA LYS A 26 -18.85 8.58 14.31
C LYS A 26 -17.69 8.60 15.30
N GLN A 27 -18.01 8.43 16.58
CA GLN A 27 -17.01 8.32 17.66
C GLN A 27 -15.97 7.22 17.37
N ILE A 28 -16.39 6.07 16.87
CA ILE A 28 -15.48 4.97 16.51
C ILE A 28 -14.45 5.36 15.44
N HIS A 29 -14.81 6.25 14.50
CA HIS A 29 -13.88 6.74 13.49
C HIS A 29 -12.85 7.68 14.12
N PHE A 30 -13.30 8.55 15.03
CA PHE A 30 -12.43 9.44 15.80
C PHE A 30 -11.45 8.66 16.69
N ASP A 31 -11.94 7.66 17.44
CA ASP A 31 -11.12 6.87 18.36
C ASP A 31 -9.98 6.14 17.63
N LEU A 32 -10.25 5.59 16.44
CA LEU A 32 -9.22 4.94 15.61
C LEU A 32 -8.16 5.92 15.10
N LEU A 33 -8.57 7.15 14.74
CA LEU A 33 -7.64 8.21 14.35
C LEU A 33 -6.79 8.69 15.55
N VAL A 34 -7.39 8.75 16.75
CA VAL A 34 -6.66 9.04 17.99
C VAL A 34 -5.63 7.93 18.28
N GLN A 35 -6.03 6.67 18.15
CA GLN A 35 -5.16 5.52 18.34
C GLN A 35 -3.98 5.55 17.36
N TYR A 36 -4.24 5.84 16.07
CA TYR A 36 -3.19 5.95 15.06
C TYR A 36 -2.16 7.03 15.42
N LEU A 37 -2.61 8.21 15.87
CA LEU A 37 -1.73 9.29 16.31
C LEU A 37 -0.95 8.98 17.58
N THR A 38 -1.52 8.18 18.48
CA THR A 38 -0.83 7.75 19.70
C THR A 38 0.37 6.87 19.36
N VAL A 39 0.23 6.00 18.36
CA VAL A 39 1.33 5.16 17.84
C VAL A 39 2.29 5.97 16.95
N ASN A 40 1.78 7.01 16.26
CA ASN A 40 2.55 7.83 15.31
C ASN A 40 2.44 9.33 15.62
N PRO A 41 3.16 9.83 16.65
CA PRO A 41 3.02 11.23 17.09
C PRO A 41 3.38 12.27 16.03
N SER A 42 4.29 11.91 15.12
CA SER A 42 4.76 12.78 14.03
C SER A 42 3.87 12.76 12.77
N CYS A 43 2.65 12.26 12.86
CA CYS A 43 1.72 12.20 11.73
C CYS A 43 1.50 13.58 11.07
N PRO A 44 1.75 13.72 9.76
CA PRO A 44 1.64 14.99 9.05
C PRO A 44 0.22 15.28 8.54
N TYR A 45 -0.73 14.36 8.68
CA TYR A 45 -2.03 14.44 7.98
C TYR A 45 -3.08 15.29 8.71
N TYR A 46 -3.19 15.15 10.03
CA TYR A 46 -4.19 15.85 10.83
C TYR A 46 -3.71 16.08 12.28
N SER A 47 -4.43 16.93 13.01
CA SER A 47 -4.25 17.21 14.42
C SER A 47 -5.54 16.92 15.19
N LEU A 48 -5.41 16.46 16.44
CA LEU A 48 -6.54 16.18 17.32
C LEU A 48 -6.97 17.42 18.10
N PHE A 49 -8.28 17.52 18.30
CA PHE A 49 -8.92 18.46 19.20
C PHE A 49 -10.08 17.75 19.91
N HIS A 50 -10.74 18.44 20.84
CA HIS A 50 -11.87 17.87 21.57
C HIS A 50 -13.00 17.42 20.64
N GLN A 51 -13.18 16.10 20.51
CA GLN A 51 -14.18 15.43 19.65
C GLN A 51 -14.17 15.88 18.18
N ARG A 52 -13.00 16.30 17.68
CA ARG A 52 -12.84 16.72 16.28
C ARG A 52 -11.40 16.59 15.83
N ILE A 53 -11.21 16.41 14.53
CA ILE A 53 -9.90 16.46 13.89
C ILE A 53 -9.83 17.67 12.96
N LYS A 54 -8.62 18.23 12.82
CA LYS A 54 -8.30 19.26 11.83
C LYS A 54 -7.27 18.71 10.87
N PHE A 55 -7.53 18.78 9.56
CA PHE A 55 -6.50 18.43 8.58
C PHE A 55 -5.37 19.46 8.59
N LYS A 56 -4.18 19.05 8.19
CA LYS A 56 -3.03 19.95 7.98
C LYS A 56 -2.95 20.34 6.50
N ASN A 57 -1.76 20.69 6.02
CA ASN A 57 -1.45 20.77 4.58
C ASN A 57 -1.25 19.34 4.05
N TYR A 58 -2.37 18.65 3.84
CA TYR A 58 -2.41 17.30 3.33
C TYR A 58 -3.59 17.17 2.38
N VAL A 59 -3.32 16.66 1.19
CA VAL A 59 -4.30 16.40 0.15
C VAL A 59 -4.16 14.93 -0.24
N GLY A 60 -5.27 14.19 -0.27
CA GLY A 60 -5.23 12.75 -0.46
C GLY A 60 -6.42 12.04 0.18
N VAL A 61 -6.19 10.80 0.65
CA VAL A 61 -7.26 9.95 1.18
C VAL A 61 -6.82 9.26 2.46
N ILE A 62 -7.71 9.25 3.46
CA ILE A 62 -7.53 8.53 4.71
C ILE A 62 -8.68 7.53 4.86
N LYS A 63 -8.35 6.23 4.82
CA LYS A 63 -9.33 5.17 5.09
C LYS A 63 -9.30 4.78 6.56
N VAL A 64 -10.45 4.89 7.22
CA VAL A 64 -10.64 4.50 8.62
C VAL A 64 -11.82 3.54 8.70
N ARG A 65 -11.53 2.26 8.89
CA ARG A 65 -12.55 1.20 8.93
C ARG A 65 -13.42 1.20 7.66
N ASP A 66 -14.70 1.55 7.79
CA ASP A 66 -15.70 1.62 6.74
C ASP A 66 -15.82 3.03 6.11
N LEU A 67 -15.17 4.02 6.70
CA LEU A 67 -15.19 5.40 6.27
C LEU A 67 -13.95 5.72 5.42
N LEU A 68 -14.17 6.38 4.31
CA LEU A 68 -13.14 6.95 3.47
C LEU A 68 -13.23 8.47 3.52
N ILE A 69 -12.17 9.12 3.99
CA ILE A 69 -12.08 10.56 4.06
C ILE A 69 -11.20 11.04 2.90
N GLU A 70 -11.78 11.76 1.95
CA GLU A 70 -11.05 12.42 0.87
C GLU A 70 -10.78 13.87 1.26
N VAL A 71 -9.51 14.24 1.29
CA VAL A 71 -9.04 15.59 1.59
C VAL A 71 -8.63 16.26 0.28
N LEU A 72 -9.42 17.22 -0.17
CA LEU A 72 -9.26 17.97 -1.41
C LEU A 72 -8.37 19.20 -1.21
N PRO A 73 -7.65 19.66 -2.25
CA PRO A 73 -6.84 20.88 -2.15
C PRO A 73 -7.74 22.09 -1.90
N LYS A 74 -7.24 23.09 -1.16
CA LYS A 74 -7.93 24.38 -1.09
C LYS A 74 -7.67 25.14 -2.36
N THR A 75 -8.73 25.73 -2.88
CA THR A 75 -8.65 26.71 -3.95
C THR A 75 -9.60 27.85 -3.63
N ASP A 76 -9.17 29.06 -3.97
CA ASP A 76 -9.88 30.31 -3.63
C ASP A 76 -11.20 30.49 -4.39
N HIS A 77 -11.56 29.55 -5.28
CA HIS A 77 -12.77 29.59 -6.08
C HIS A 77 -13.87 28.70 -5.48
N HIS A 78 -14.71 29.32 -4.64
CA HIS A 78 -15.84 28.70 -3.95
C HIS A 78 -17.04 28.31 -4.85
N GLU A 79 -16.93 28.48 -6.18
CA GLU A 79 -18.07 28.30 -7.11
C GLU A 79 -18.13 26.91 -7.75
N GLU A 80 -17.06 26.10 -7.67
CA GLU A 80 -17.00 24.78 -8.30
C GLU A 80 -17.35 23.63 -7.34
N THR A 81 -18.02 22.59 -7.85
CA THR A 81 -18.42 21.42 -7.05
C THR A 81 -17.22 20.58 -6.64
N LYS A 82 -17.32 19.86 -5.51
CA LYS A 82 -16.28 18.95 -4.99
C LYS A 82 -15.79 17.93 -6.03
N ASP A 83 -16.67 17.49 -6.94
CA ASP A 83 -16.33 16.57 -8.03
C ASP A 83 -15.35 17.16 -9.06
N VAL A 84 -15.41 18.47 -9.31
CA VAL A 84 -14.43 19.15 -10.18
C VAL A 84 -13.06 19.11 -9.52
N TRP A 85 -12.99 19.48 -8.24
CA TRP A 85 -11.74 19.46 -7.47
C TRP A 85 -11.16 18.06 -7.31
N GLN A 86 -11.99 17.04 -7.17
CA GLN A 86 -11.54 15.65 -7.18
C GLN A 86 -10.88 15.28 -8.51
N ARG A 87 -11.48 15.66 -9.65
CA ARG A 87 -10.88 15.42 -10.97
C ARG A 87 -9.56 16.17 -11.14
N ILE A 88 -9.48 17.41 -10.69
CA ILE A 88 -8.24 18.21 -10.71
C ILE A 88 -7.17 17.54 -9.85
N LEU A 89 -7.51 17.11 -8.64
CA LEU A 89 -6.59 16.36 -7.77
C LEU A 89 -6.06 15.12 -8.48
N LEU A 90 -6.93 14.32 -9.10
CA LEU A 90 -6.53 13.13 -9.85
C LEU A 90 -5.61 13.46 -11.03
N GLN A 91 -5.85 14.56 -11.73
CA GLN A 91 -4.96 15.04 -12.80
C GLN A 91 -3.60 15.46 -12.24
N MET A 92 -3.57 16.24 -11.15
CA MET A 92 -2.33 16.66 -10.49
C MET A 92 -1.50 15.46 -10.05
N LEU A 93 -2.15 14.46 -9.45
CA LEU A 93 -1.51 13.23 -8.99
C LEU A 93 -0.98 12.40 -10.16
N ASN A 94 -1.74 12.28 -11.25
CA ASN A 94 -1.28 11.57 -12.44
C ASN A 94 -0.02 12.22 -13.02
N ILE A 95 0.00 13.56 -13.10
CA ILE A 95 1.19 14.30 -13.54
C ILE A 95 2.36 14.07 -12.58
N ALA A 96 2.16 14.22 -11.27
CA ALA A 96 3.23 14.06 -10.28
C ALA A 96 3.83 12.64 -10.30
N LEU A 97 2.98 11.61 -10.31
CA LEU A 97 3.42 10.20 -10.37
C LEU A 97 4.13 9.87 -11.69
N SER A 98 3.62 10.36 -12.81
CA SER A 98 4.26 10.15 -14.13
C SER A 98 5.64 10.82 -14.21
N VAL A 99 5.79 12.00 -13.58
CA VAL A 99 7.06 12.73 -13.53
C VAL A 99 8.10 11.97 -12.69
N GLU A 100 7.70 11.36 -11.57
CA GLU A 100 8.61 10.54 -10.75
C GLU A 100 8.96 9.19 -11.40
N ALA A 101 8.01 8.56 -12.09
CA ALA A 101 8.20 7.23 -12.67
C ALA A 101 9.05 7.20 -13.94
N LYS A 102 9.38 8.36 -14.56
CA LYS A 102 10.06 8.45 -15.87
C LYS A 102 9.44 7.56 -16.96
N THR A 103 8.14 7.23 -16.84
CA THR A 103 7.44 6.33 -17.75
C THR A 103 6.64 7.12 -18.79
N THR A 104 6.78 6.72 -20.06
CA THR A 104 6.02 7.25 -21.21
C THR A 104 4.56 6.79 -21.21
N THR A 105 4.19 5.88 -20.30
CA THR A 105 2.86 5.29 -20.25
C THR A 105 1.89 6.29 -19.65
N LYS A 106 1.28 7.11 -20.52
CA LYS A 106 0.05 7.84 -20.20
C LYS A 106 -0.98 6.81 -19.78
N ALA A 107 -1.11 6.59 -18.47
CA ALA A 107 -2.23 5.86 -17.94
C ALA A 107 -3.47 6.65 -18.39
N ASN A 108 -4.17 6.14 -19.42
CA ASN A 108 -5.54 6.55 -19.70
C ASN A 108 -6.35 6.05 -18.51
N ILE A 109 -6.33 6.85 -17.44
CA ILE A 109 -7.25 6.73 -16.34
C ILE A 109 -8.57 7.20 -16.94
N ASN A 110 -9.27 6.29 -17.61
CA ASN A 110 -10.68 6.47 -17.90
C ASN A 110 -11.37 6.42 -16.54
N LEU A 111 -11.40 7.60 -15.91
CA LEU A 111 -11.95 7.92 -14.59
C LEU A 111 -13.45 7.67 -14.60
N LYS A 112 -13.87 6.40 -14.65
CA LYS A 112 -15.22 5.99 -14.26
C LYS A 112 -15.31 6.19 -12.75
N HIS A 113 -15.84 7.34 -12.31
CA HIS A 113 -16.35 7.60 -10.95
C HIS A 113 -15.60 6.92 -9.79
N GLY A 114 -14.26 6.84 -9.88
CA GLY A 114 -13.44 6.09 -8.96
C GLY A 114 -12.99 6.98 -7.81
N ASN A 115 -13.06 6.45 -6.60
CA ASN A 115 -12.39 7.00 -5.43
C ASN A 115 -10.89 7.21 -5.74
N VAL A 116 -10.31 8.30 -5.23
CA VAL A 116 -8.88 8.60 -5.39
C VAL A 116 -7.99 7.41 -4.99
N LEU A 117 -8.35 6.69 -3.91
CA LEU A 117 -7.65 5.48 -3.48
C LEU A 117 -7.66 4.36 -4.53
N GLU A 118 -8.79 4.12 -5.18
CA GLU A 118 -8.91 3.08 -6.20
C GLU A 118 -8.08 3.41 -7.45
N THR A 119 -7.93 4.70 -7.76
CA THR A 119 -7.07 5.16 -8.85
C THR A 119 -5.60 4.86 -8.56
N TYR A 120 -5.15 5.12 -7.32
CA TYR A 120 -3.79 4.75 -6.89
C TYR A 120 -3.55 3.25 -6.95
N ILE A 121 -4.51 2.46 -6.45
CA ILE A 121 -4.42 1.00 -6.48
C ILE A 121 -4.34 0.51 -7.92
N LEU A 122 -5.17 1.02 -8.82
CA LEU A 122 -5.11 0.66 -10.24
C LEU A 122 -3.74 0.96 -10.86
N HIS A 123 -3.16 2.11 -10.56
CA HIS A 123 -1.82 2.45 -11.04
C HIS A 123 -0.76 1.48 -10.51
N PHE A 124 -0.76 1.21 -9.20
CA PHE A 124 0.13 0.22 -8.59
C PHE A 124 -0.01 -1.17 -9.23
N LEU A 125 -1.24 -1.64 -9.47
CA LEU A 125 -1.48 -2.95 -10.08
C LEU A 125 -0.90 -3.03 -11.50
N ARG A 126 -1.07 -1.97 -12.31
CA ARG A 126 -0.52 -1.91 -13.68
C ARG A 126 1.01 -1.92 -13.69
N GLU A 127 1.65 -1.16 -12.81
CA GLU A 127 3.11 -1.14 -12.71
C GLU A 127 3.63 -2.50 -12.20
N THR A 128 2.94 -3.11 -11.23
CA THR A 128 3.29 -4.45 -10.72
C THR A 128 3.13 -5.51 -11.81
N GLU A 129 2.06 -5.45 -12.61
CA GLU A 129 1.84 -6.30 -13.77
C GLU A 129 2.96 -6.16 -14.80
N SER A 130 3.39 -4.93 -15.11
CA SER A 130 4.54 -4.68 -15.98
C SER A 130 5.82 -5.34 -15.46
N ILE A 131 6.11 -5.21 -14.16
CA ILE A 131 7.27 -5.84 -13.52
C ILE A 131 7.20 -7.37 -13.60
N ILE A 132 6.02 -7.95 -13.41
CA ILE A 132 5.81 -9.40 -13.54
C ILE A 132 6.08 -9.85 -14.97
N TYR A 133 5.58 -9.12 -15.97
CA TYR A 133 5.80 -9.43 -17.39
C TYR A 133 7.26 -9.29 -17.84
N GLU A 134 7.97 -8.29 -17.33
CA GLU A 134 9.42 -8.13 -17.57
C GLU A 134 10.25 -9.19 -16.84
N GLY A 135 9.72 -9.72 -15.73
CA GLY A 135 10.31 -10.76 -14.92
C GLY A 135 10.77 -10.24 -13.56
N LEU A 136 10.31 -10.90 -12.48
CA LEU A 136 10.68 -10.55 -11.11
C LEU A 136 12.20 -10.59 -10.92
N VAL A 137 12.74 -9.54 -10.28
CA VAL A 137 14.18 -9.46 -10.03
C VAL A 137 14.63 -10.61 -9.14
N LYS A 138 15.72 -11.27 -9.50
CA LYS A 138 16.41 -12.25 -8.66
C LYS A 138 17.56 -11.58 -7.91
N LYS A 139 17.83 -12.03 -6.68
CA LYS A 139 18.97 -11.59 -5.89
C LYS A 139 19.67 -12.77 -5.23
N TYR A 140 20.95 -12.58 -4.96
CA TYR A 140 21.69 -13.51 -4.12
C TYR A 140 21.31 -13.30 -2.66
N ARG A 141 20.92 -14.37 -1.98
CA ARG A 141 20.80 -14.42 -0.52
C ARG A 141 21.65 -15.54 0.05
N VAL A 142 22.16 -15.33 1.26
CA VAL A 142 22.90 -16.34 1.97
C VAL A 142 21.90 -17.29 2.64
N ASN A 143 22.04 -18.57 2.36
CA ASN A 143 21.25 -19.62 2.99
C ASN A 143 22.14 -20.61 3.72
N GLU A 144 21.69 -20.97 4.92
CA GLU A 144 22.34 -21.92 5.79
C GLU A 144 21.48 -23.18 5.90
N SER A 145 22.03 -24.33 5.52
CA SER A 145 21.25 -25.57 5.47
C SER A 145 22.11 -26.81 5.67
N ASN A 146 21.50 -27.88 6.16
CA ASN A 146 22.13 -29.20 6.24
C ASN A 146 21.84 -30.00 4.96
N LYS A 147 22.86 -30.29 4.15
CA LYS A 147 22.72 -30.94 2.84
C LYS A 147 23.56 -32.22 2.76
N TYR A 148 23.17 -33.14 1.87
CA TYR A 148 23.96 -34.36 1.61
C TYR A 148 25.24 -34.13 0.80
N ALA A 149 25.41 -32.91 0.24
CA ALA A 149 26.57 -32.55 -0.56
C ALA A 149 27.18 -31.24 -0.06
N LEU A 150 28.51 -31.18 -0.06
CA LEU A 150 29.27 -29.99 0.31
C LEU A 150 29.20 -28.96 -0.83
N THR A 151 28.31 -27.98 -0.71
CA THR A 151 28.15 -26.88 -1.66
C THR A 151 28.28 -25.55 -0.91
N GLY A 152 29.33 -24.78 -1.21
CA GLY A 152 29.65 -23.53 -0.49
C GLY A 152 30.55 -23.74 0.73
N LYS A 153 30.42 -22.87 1.73
CA LYS A 153 31.29 -22.83 2.91
C LYS A 153 30.78 -23.80 3.99
N LEU A 154 31.63 -24.71 4.46
CA LEU A 154 31.33 -25.58 5.60
C LEU A 154 31.33 -24.78 6.92
N ILE A 155 30.28 -24.94 7.73
CA ILE A 155 30.19 -24.31 9.05
C ILE A 155 30.60 -25.34 10.10
N ILE A 156 31.88 -25.30 10.47
CA ILE A 156 32.52 -26.32 11.31
C ILE A 156 31.81 -26.52 12.66
N HIS A 157 31.47 -25.43 13.37
CA HIS A 157 30.83 -25.56 14.69
C HIS A 157 29.46 -26.27 14.63
N LYS A 158 28.66 -26.01 13.58
CA LYS A 158 27.37 -26.71 13.37
C LYS A 158 27.56 -28.11 12.81
N GLN A 159 28.58 -28.33 11.98
CA GLN A 159 28.94 -29.67 11.51
C GLN A 159 29.26 -30.60 12.69
N ILE A 160 30.11 -30.16 13.62
CA ILE A 160 30.48 -30.95 14.80
C ILE A 160 29.26 -31.20 15.70
N THR A 161 28.42 -30.18 15.93
CA THR A 161 27.30 -30.31 16.87
C THR A 161 26.08 -31.04 16.30
N LYS A 162 25.81 -30.92 14.99
CA LYS A 162 24.61 -31.49 14.35
C LYS A 162 24.87 -32.76 13.56
N ASN A 163 26.07 -32.96 13.03
CA ASN A 163 26.38 -34.04 12.09
C ASN A 163 27.50 -34.98 12.59
N LEU A 164 27.79 -35.01 13.89
CA LEU A 164 28.84 -35.88 14.47
C LEU A 164 28.68 -37.35 14.09
N VAL A 165 27.43 -37.84 14.12
CA VAL A 165 27.05 -39.23 13.77
C VAL A 165 26.40 -39.35 12.39
N HIS A 166 26.20 -38.21 11.70
CA HIS A 166 25.59 -38.12 10.38
C HIS A 166 26.62 -37.67 9.35
N ALA A 167 27.61 -38.53 9.09
CA ALA A 167 28.71 -38.24 8.16
C ALA A 167 28.24 -38.03 6.71
N GLU A 168 27.03 -38.49 6.37
CA GLU A 168 26.36 -38.27 5.10
C GLU A 168 25.85 -36.82 4.91
N ARG A 169 25.94 -35.96 5.92
CA ARG A 169 25.42 -34.59 5.88
C ARG A 169 26.47 -33.53 6.17
N PHE A 170 26.35 -32.39 5.49
CA PHE A 170 27.22 -31.23 5.59
C PHE A 170 26.40 -29.98 5.92
N TRP A 171 26.79 -29.31 7.01
CA TRP A 171 26.20 -28.05 7.40
C TRP A 171 26.87 -26.90 6.64
N VAL A 172 26.19 -26.37 5.62
CA VAL A 172 26.79 -25.45 4.66
C VAL A 172 26.10 -24.09 4.60
N LEU A 173 26.92 -23.06 4.45
CA LEU A 173 26.54 -21.70 4.09
C LEU A 173 26.79 -21.50 2.60
N HIS A 174 25.74 -21.27 1.83
CA HIS A 174 25.82 -21.09 0.38
C HIS A 174 24.95 -19.93 -0.06
N GLN A 175 25.18 -19.44 -1.28
CA GLN A 175 24.34 -18.41 -1.87
C GLN A 175 23.27 -19.06 -2.74
N ILE A 176 22.03 -18.59 -2.60
CA ILE A 176 20.91 -18.94 -3.48
C ILE A 176 20.58 -17.72 -4.31
N TYR A 177 20.42 -17.91 -5.62
CA TYR A 177 19.95 -16.89 -6.55
C TYR A 177 18.49 -17.15 -6.88
N ASP A 178 17.59 -16.51 -6.14
CA ASP A 178 16.15 -16.67 -6.24
C ASP A 178 15.41 -15.33 -6.24
N HIS A 179 14.09 -15.40 -6.37
CA HIS A 179 13.19 -14.24 -6.33
C HIS A 179 12.88 -13.80 -4.89
N ASP A 180 13.40 -14.49 -3.89
CA ASP A 180 13.12 -14.18 -2.49
C ASP A 180 13.97 -12.99 -2.03
N ASN A 181 13.44 -11.79 -2.26
CA ASN A 181 14.07 -10.55 -1.86
C ASN A 181 13.04 -9.52 -1.36
N ILE A 182 13.54 -8.49 -0.69
CA ILE A 182 12.70 -7.48 -0.05
C ILE A 182 11.77 -6.75 -1.04
N TYR A 183 12.19 -6.52 -2.29
CA TYR A 183 11.35 -5.81 -3.26
C TYR A 183 10.16 -6.66 -3.68
N ASN A 184 10.40 -7.92 -4.05
CA ASN A 184 9.33 -8.84 -4.43
C ASN A 184 8.40 -9.12 -3.25
N ARG A 185 8.94 -9.24 -2.02
CA ARG A 185 8.13 -9.37 -0.79
C ARG A 185 7.25 -8.15 -0.56
N ILE A 186 7.75 -6.93 -0.74
CA ILE A 186 6.95 -5.71 -0.59
C ILE A 186 5.81 -5.69 -1.61
N LEU A 187 6.07 -6.02 -2.88
CA LEU A 187 5.02 -6.09 -3.91
C LEU A 187 3.95 -7.12 -3.54
N TYR A 188 4.38 -8.33 -3.17
CA TYR A 188 3.50 -9.43 -2.79
C TYR A 188 2.64 -9.11 -1.55
N GLU A 189 3.24 -8.58 -0.48
CA GLU A 189 2.51 -8.19 0.71
C GLU A 189 1.56 -7.00 0.45
N THR A 190 1.94 -6.07 -0.44
CA THR A 190 1.05 -4.98 -0.85
C THR A 190 -0.17 -5.53 -1.60
N LEU A 191 0.01 -6.49 -2.51
CA LEU A 191 -1.09 -7.15 -3.19
C LEU A 191 -2.04 -7.84 -2.20
N LYS A 192 -1.50 -8.59 -1.22
CA LYS A 192 -2.29 -9.19 -0.15
C LYS A 192 -3.11 -8.15 0.61
N VAL A 193 -2.49 -7.05 1.03
CA VAL A 193 -3.18 -5.96 1.72
C VAL A 193 -4.33 -5.44 0.86
N ILE A 194 -4.12 -5.20 -0.44
CA ILE A 194 -5.16 -4.74 -1.37
C ILE A 194 -6.34 -5.72 -1.40
N THR A 195 -6.10 -7.04 -1.40
CA THR A 195 -7.19 -8.03 -1.40
C THR A 195 -8.05 -8.01 -0.11
N THR A 196 -7.51 -7.51 0.99
CA THR A 196 -8.26 -7.36 2.25
C THR A 196 -9.06 -6.06 2.30
N LEU A 197 -8.76 -5.10 1.43
CA LEU A 197 -9.48 -3.85 1.36
C LEU A 197 -10.85 -4.09 0.71
N LYS A 198 -11.90 -3.55 1.34
CA LYS A 198 -13.19 -3.38 0.66
C LYS A 198 -13.04 -2.29 -0.40
N ILE A 199 -12.81 -2.67 -1.66
CA ILE A 199 -12.74 -1.83 -2.86
C ILE A 199 -13.56 -2.49 -3.98
N SER A 200 -13.56 -1.91 -5.19
CA SER A 200 -14.20 -2.51 -6.35
C SER A 200 -13.76 -3.96 -6.59
N GLN A 201 -14.72 -4.79 -7.03
CA GLN A 201 -14.49 -6.22 -7.22
C GLN A 201 -13.46 -6.48 -8.32
N ASP A 202 -13.45 -5.65 -9.37
CA ASP A 202 -12.51 -5.76 -10.48
C ASP A 202 -11.05 -5.57 -10.01
N LEU A 203 -10.78 -4.54 -9.19
CA LEU A 203 -9.45 -4.32 -8.63
C LEU A 203 -9.03 -5.44 -7.67
N THR A 204 -9.98 -5.94 -6.88
CA THR A 204 -9.73 -7.04 -5.95
C THR A 204 -9.36 -8.32 -6.71
N ASN A 205 -10.08 -8.63 -7.78
CA ASN A 205 -9.80 -9.78 -8.63
C ASN A 205 -8.46 -9.64 -9.36
N HIS A 206 -8.16 -8.44 -9.87
CA HIS A 206 -6.87 -8.16 -10.50
C HIS A 206 -5.70 -8.34 -9.51
N ALA A 207 -5.82 -7.81 -8.28
CA ALA A 207 -4.80 -8.01 -7.25
C ALA A 207 -4.59 -9.50 -6.92
N LYS A 208 -5.67 -10.29 -6.81
CA LYS A 208 -5.57 -11.75 -6.59
C LYS A 208 -4.86 -12.44 -7.74
N PHE A 209 -5.24 -12.14 -8.98
CA PHE A 209 -4.60 -12.69 -10.17
C PHE A 209 -3.09 -12.42 -10.19
N LEU A 210 -2.66 -11.18 -9.89
CA LEU A 210 -1.22 -10.86 -9.82
C LEU A 210 -0.49 -11.57 -8.68
N THR A 211 -1.19 -11.87 -7.58
CA THR A 211 -0.62 -12.57 -6.42
C THR A 211 -0.16 -13.98 -6.80
N ASP A 212 -0.87 -14.64 -7.72
CA ASP A 212 -0.58 -16.01 -8.15
C ASP A 212 0.72 -16.14 -8.97
N PHE A 213 1.26 -15.03 -9.49
CA PHE A 213 2.54 -15.01 -10.22
C PHE A 213 3.76 -14.92 -9.31
N PHE A 214 3.57 -14.61 -8.02
CA PHE A 214 4.67 -14.59 -7.08
C PHE A 214 4.97 -16.01 -6.61
N PRO A 215 6.27 -16.38 -6.51
CA PRO A 215 6.64 -17.69 -6.01
C PRO A 215 6.19 -17.85 -4.56
N GLU A 216 5.75 -19.06 -4.19
CA GLU A 216 5.54 -19.43 -2.79
C GLU A 216 6.89 -19.30 -2.07
N CYS A 217 6.99 -18.31 -1.19
CA CYS A 217 8.16 -18.06 -0.36
C CYS A 217 8.05 -18.80 0.98
#